data_AF-A0A0N8GR97-F1
#
_entry.id   AF-A0A0N8GR97-F1
#
_cell.length_a   1.000
_cell.length_b   1.000
_cell.length_c   1.000
_cell.angle_alpha   90.00
_cell.angle_beta   90.00
_cell.angle_gamma   90.00
#
_symmetry.space_group_name_H-M   'P 1'
#
loop_
_entity.id
_entity.type
_entity.pdbx_description
1 polymer ?
#
loop_
_entity_poly.entity_id
_entity_poly.type
_entity_poly.pdbx_seq_one_letter_code
_entity_poly.pdbx_strand_id
1 'polypeptide(L)'
;MQLAYPTLRLNQQSLLNTMRQLQAKEPDSLRANEWVKLARCAYYLRDPQAASYLHQAAQQQSTTINQQFASLNFYRMAGDWAVLHTCFGNLPAKPASANQWQQATYRWAFFQALFWLGDDHKLIEYYHHEAALQAIQLAGMMTQLAEARLKRNSLQALTVAQRLATTIREERIEPWSNLPLNLWDLYELSCQLLNPPLSIDGPVLEITPNPAQRLIELLQAHQIVALEWSIYNNNDEAEEGYCCYLLADGTTRLFNQGIANQELERLVWDMTNFDWSLPGWQPYGLYRLEVASAKVHCVGQLWSQYEYAAMVESKSEWLGDLPTYPTSEHALNPDLLVVLLPNPEERMLDLARWNGEQRSY
;
A
#
# COMPACT_ATOMS: atom_id res chain seq x y z
N MET A 1 5.26 14.76 13.29
CA MET A 1 5.30 13.34 13.67
C MET A 1 5.43 12.55 12.37
N GLN A 2 6.57 11.91 12.09
CA GLN A 2 6.76 11.14 10.86
C GLN A 2 5.87 9.89 10.90
N LEU A 3 4.91 9.79 9.99
CA LEU A 3 4.05 8.63 9.81
C LEU A 3 4.83 7.57 9.02
N ALA A 4 5.31 6.52 9.66
CA ALA A 4 6.02 5.43 8.98
C ALA A 4 5.04 4.42 8.37
N TYR A 5 5.02 4.20 7.05
CA TYR A 5 4.17 3.13 6.49
C TYR A 5 4.74 1.75 6.78
N PRO A 6 3.89 0.71 6.86
CA PRO A 6 4.35 -0.66 7.03
C PRO A 6 5.01 -1.19 5.74
N THR A 7 6.25 -1.64 5.85
CA THR A 7 7.11 -2.08 4.72
C THR A 7 7.13 -3.57 4.46
N LEU A 8 6.19 -4.31 5.01
CA LEU A 8 6.22 -5.75 4.93
C LEU A 8 5.88 -6.18 3.49
N ARG A 9 6.82 -6.86 2.83
CA ARG A 9 6.65 -7.39 1.48
C ARG A 9 6.63 -8.91 1.48
N LEU A 10 5.86 -9.47 0.57
CA LEU A 10 5.85 -10.90 0.33
C LEU A 10 7.16 -11.35 -0.33
N ASN A 11 7.68 -12.49 0.12
CA ASN A 11 8.79 -13.14 -0.55
C ASN A 11 8.26 -13.99 -1.72
N GLN A 12 8.22 -13.40 -2.92
CA GLN A 12 7.71 -14.05 -4.13
C GLN A 12 8.42 -15.37 -4.45
N GLN A 13 9.75 -15.45 -4.24
CA GLN A 13 10.48 -16.69 -4.50
C GLN A 13 10.06 -17.81 -3.55
N SER A 14 9.83 -17.47 -2.27
CA SER A 14 9.36 -18.45 -1.28
C SER A 14 7.94 -18.94 -1.60
N LEU A 15 7.07 -18.03 -2.04
CA LEU A 15 5.72 -18.38 -2.53
C LEU A 15 5.79 -19.33 -3.73
N LEU A 16 6.59 -19.00 -4.75
CA LEU A 16 6.76 -19.82 -5.96
C LEU A 16 7.34 -21.20 -5.65
N ASN A 17 8.36 -21.26 -4.79
CA ASN A 17 8.96 -22.53 -4.37
C ASN A 17 7.94 -23.41 -3.65
N THR A 18 7.16 -22.83 -2.73
CA THR A 18 6.13 -23.54 -1.98
C THR A 18 5.00 -24.03 -2.90
N MET A 19 4.53 -23.20 -3.82
CA MET A 19 3.50 -23.55 -4.79
C MET A 19 3.96 -24.72 -5.69
N ARG A 20 5.16 -24.65 -6.27
CA ARG A 20 5.71 -25.71 -7.14
C ARG A 20 5.87 -27.05 -6.41
N GLN A 21 6.28 -27.03 -5.14
CA GLN A 21 6.39 -28.24 -4.33
C GLN A 21 5.04 -28.95 -4.12
N LEU A 22 3.96 -28.17 -4.03
CA LEU A 22 2.61 -28.72 -3.83
C LEU A 22 1.96 -29.14 -5.14
N GLN A 23 2.16 -28.38 -6.23
CA GLN A 23 1.63 -28.70 -7.56
C GLN A 23 2.24 -29.97 -8.16
N ALA A 24 3.44 -30.37 -7.73
CA ALA A 24 4.06 -31.63 -8.13
C ALA A 24 3.36 -32.87 -7.54
N LYS A 25 2.42 -32.69 -6.59
CA LYS A 25 1.66 -33.77 -5.98
C LYS A 25 0.33 -33.94 -6.72
N GLU A 26 -0.17 -35.18 -6.77
CA GLU A 26 -1.51 -35.47 -7.26
C GLU A 26 -2.57 -34.73 -6.42
N PRO A 27 -3.58 -34.08 -7.02
CA PRO A 27 -4.59 -33.30 -6.29
C PRO A 27 -5.28 -34.09 -5.16
N ASP A 28 -5.60 -35.35 -5.41
CA ASP A 28 -6.28 -36.24 -4.45
C ASP A 28 -5.37 -36.64 -3.27
N SER A 29 -4.07 -36.40 -3.37
CA SER A 29 -3.09 -36.71 -2.32
C SER A 29 -2.85 -35.55 -1.35
N LEU A 30 -3.35 -34.34 -1.66
CA LEU A 30 -3.13 -33.14 -0.86
C LEU A 30 -3.99 -33.16 0.41
N ARG A 31 -3.34 -32.98 1.56
CA ARG A 31 -4.03 -32.78 2.84
C ARG A 31 -4.67 -31.41 2.90
N ALA A 32 -5.68 -31.23 3.77
CA ALA A 32 -6.38 -29.95 3.94
C ALA A 32 -5.45 -28.75 4.19
N ASN A 33 -4.40 -28.91 4.99
CA ASN A 33 -3.43 -27.84 5.24
C ASN A 33 -2.52 -27.55 4.03
N GLU A 34 -2.29 -28.54 3.16
CA GLU A 34 -1.53 -28.36 1.92
C GLU A 34 -2.38 -27.65 0.87
N TRP A 35 -3.68 -27.95 0.79
CA TRP A 35 -4.64 -27.17 -0.01
C TRP A 35 -4.66 -25.70 0.40
N VAL A 36 -4.71 -25.40 1.69
CA VAL A 36 -4.65 -24.02 2.22
C VAL A 36 -3.36 -23.33 1.79
N LYS A 37 -2.22 -24.02 1.88
CA LYS A 37 -0.93 -23.46 1.47
C LYS A 37 -0.90 -23.16 -0.01
N LEU A 38 -1.30 -24.12 -0.85
CA LEU A 38 -1.37 -23.97 -2.30
C LEU A 38 -2.26 -22.77 -2.69
N ALA A 39 -3.46 -22.70 -2.11
CA ALA A 39 -4.44 -21.65 -2.40
C ALA A 39 -3.93 -20.26 -2.01
N ARG A 40 -3.32 -20.11 -0.84
CA ARG A 40 -2.76 -18.84 -0.38
C ARG A 40 -1.54 -18.42 -1.21
N CYS A 41 -0.65 -19.36 -1.54
CA CYS A 41 0.46 -19.07 -2.44
C CYS A 41 -0.05 -18.59 -3.81
N ALA A 42 -1.01 -19.29 -4.39
CA ALA A 42 -1.62 -18.92 -5.67
C ALA A 42 -2.30 -17.54 -5.60
N TYR A 43 -3.05 -17.25 -4.53
CA TYR A 43 -3.70 -15.95 -4.31
C TYR A 43 -2.69 -14.79 -4.32
N TYR A 44 -1.64 -14.89 -3.51
CA TYR A 44 -0.62 -13.85 -3.38
C TYR A 44 0.32 -13.76 -4.60
N LEU A 45 0.37 -14.79 -5.43
CA LEU A 45 1.08 -14.77 -6.72
C LEU A 45 0.19 -14.28 -7.88
N ARG A 46 -1.08 -13.95 -7.60
CA ARG A 46 -2.08 -13.59 -8.61
C ARG A 46 -2.23 -14.66 -9.71
N ASP A 47 -2.11 -15.93 -9.32
CA ASP A 47 -2.29 -17.04 -10.24
C ASP A 47 -3.74 -17.09 -10.74
N PRO A 48 -4.00 -17.25 -12.05
CA PRO A 48 -5.36 -17.30 -12.60
C PRO A 48 -6.26 -18.40 -12.01
N GLN A 49 -5.67 -19.47 -11.46
CA GLN A 49 -6.38 -20.57 -10.83
C GLN A 49 -6.58 -20.38 -9.31
N ALA A 50 -6.11 -19.27 -8.74
CA ALA A 50 -6.18 -19.01 -7.30
C ALA A 50 -7.59 -19.17 -6.73
N ALA A 51 -8.62 -18.67 -7.41
CA ALA A 51 -10.01 -18.80 -6.97
C ALA A 51 -10.44 -20.27 -6.84
N SER A 52 -10.10 -21.11 -7.81
CA SER A 52 -10.39 -22.56 -7.77
C SER A 52 -9.71 -23.23 -6.57
N TYR A 53 -8.43 -22.94 -6.35
CA TYR A 53 -7.69 -23.47 -5.21
C TYR A 53 -8.25 -23.00 -3.87
N LEU A 54 -8.68 -21.74 -3.77
CA LEU A 54 -9.31 -21.18 -2.57
C LEU A 54 -10.65 -21.87 -2.25
N HIS A 55 -11.47 -22.14 -3.27
CA HIS A 55 -12.70 -22.93 -3.08
C HIS A 55 -12.41 -24.35 -2.59
N GLN A 56 -11.42 -25.03 -3.17
CA GLN A 56 -11.00 -26.35 -2.72
C GLN A 56 -10.50 -26.30 -1.27
N ALA A 57 -9.62 -25.34 -0.94
CA ALA A 57 -9.14 -25.18 0.43
C ALA A 57 -10.28 -24.95 1.44
N ALA A 58 -11.30 -24.17 1.07
CA ALA A 58 -12.47 -23.95 1.90
C ALA A 58 -13.26 -25.25 2.14
N GLN A 59 -13.49 -26.05 1.09
CA GLN A 59 -14.22 -27.32 1.18
C GLN A 59 -13.47 -28.36 2.04
N GLN A 60 -12.15 -28.37 1.98
CA GLN A 60 -11.30 -29.28 2.76
C GLN A 60 -11.22 -28.91 4.26
N GLN A 61 -11.67 -27.71 4.65
CA GLN A 61 -11.63 -27.20 6.03
C GLN A 61 -12.86 -27.53 6.89
N SER A 62 -13.60 -28.60 6.59
CA SER A 62 -14.89 -28.90 7.22
C SER A 62 -14.86 -29.55 8.61
N THR A 63 -13.69 -29.79 9.22
CA THR A 63 -13.56 -30.70 10.38
C THR A 63 -13.77 -30.06 11.75
N THR A 64 -13.39 -28.80 11.96
CA THR A 64 -13.59 -28.11 13.25
C THR A 64 -14.38 -26.83 13.08
N ILE A 65 -15.08 -26.38 14.14
CA ILE A 65 -15.87 -25.15 14.09
C ILE A 65 -15.02 -23.93 13.72
N ASN A 66 -13.79 -23.83 14.22
CA ASN A 66 -12.89 -22.72 13.86
C ASN A 66 -12.53 -22.73 12.37
N GLN A 67 -12.30 -23.92 11.80
CA GLN A 67 -11.93 -24.05 10.38
C GLN A 67 -13.13 -23.81 9.47
N GLN A 68 -14.33 -24.25 9.87
CA GLN A 68 -15.57 -23.94 9.14
C GLN A 68 -15.79 -22.43 9.04
N PHE A 69 -15.58 -21.68 10.13
CA PHE A 69 -15.71 -20.22 10.12
C PHE A 69 -14.55 -19.53 9.38
N ALA A 70 -13.31 -20.01 9.57
CA ALA A 70 -12.13 -19.51 8.85
C ALA A 70 -12.24 -19.69 7.33
N SER A 71 -12.94 -20.73 6.87
CA SER A 71 -13.15 -21.02 5.45
C SER A 71 -13.84 -19.87 4.70
N LEU A 72 -14.65 -19.06 5.38
CA LEU A 72 -15.31 -17.90 4.78
C LEU A 72 -14.34 -16.90 4.16
N ASN A 73 -13.16 -16.74 4.78
CA ASN A 73 -12.15 -15.84 4.26
C ASN A 73 -11.59 -16.32 2.90
N PHE A 74 -11.56 -17.63 2.63
CA PHE A 74 -11.15 -18.11 1.30
C PHE A 74 -12.15 -17.75 0.21
N TYR A 75 -13.46 -17.80 0.50
CA TYR A 75 -14.48 -17.31 -0.44
C TYR A 75 -14.36 -15.79 -0.65
N ARG A 76 -14.05 -15.02 0.39
CA ARG A 76 -13.75 -13.59 0.29
C ARG A 76 -12.54 -13.34 -0.63
N MET A 77 -11.44 -14.05 -0.39
CA MET A 77 -10.21 -13.95 -1.21
C MET A 77 -10.46 -14.35 -2.67
N ALA A 78 -11.35 -15.31 -2.92
CA ALA A 78 -11.75 -15.71 -4.26
C ALA A 78 -12.69 -14.68 -4.94
N GLY A 79 -13.21 -13.71 -4.20
CA GLY A 79 -14.20 -12.74 -4.70
C GLY A 79 -15.63 -13.30 -4.80
N ASP A 80 -15.89 -14.49 -4.28
CA ASP A 80 -17.19 -15.16 -4.36
C ASP A 80 -18.07 -14.83 -3.15
N TRP A 81 -18.63 -13.63 -3.18
CA TRP A 81 -19.50 -13.12 -2.12
C TRP A 81 -20.80 -13.93 -1.97
N ALA A 82 -21.34 -14.45 -3.08
CA ALA A 82 -22.59 -15.22 -3.06
C ALA A 82 -22.42 -16.53 -2.29
N VAL A 83 -21.32 -17.26 -2.55
CA VAL A 83 -21.00 -18.48 -1.81
C VAL A 83 -20.63 -18.15 -0.36
N LEU A 84 -19.88 -17.07 -0.12
CA LEU A 84 -19.57 -16.62 1.24
C LEU A 84 -20.85 -16.42 2.08
N HIS A 85 -21.84 -15.67 1.56
CA HIS A 85 -23.11 -15.43 2.26
C HIS A 85 -23.89 -16.73 2.49
N THR A 86 -23.92 -17.62 1.50
CA THR A 86 -24.58 -18.93 1.61
C THR A 86 -23.91 -19.79 2.68
N CYS A 87 -22.59 -19.88 2.68
CA CYS A 87 -21.82 -20.62 3.68
C CYS A 87 -21.99 -20.01 5.08
N PHE A 88 -22.01 -18.68 5.21
CA PHE A 88 -22.26 -18.01 6.48
C PHE A 88 -23.64 -18.40 7.05
N GLY A 89 -24.68 -18.44 6.22
CA GLY A 89 -26.03 -18.86 6.62
C GLY A 89 -26.13 -20.32 7.05
N ASN A 90 -25.20 -21.17 6.61
CA ASN A 90 -25.14 -22.60 6.94
C ASN A 90 -24.16 -22.92 8.08
N LEU A 91 -23.52 -21.92 8.69
CA LEU A 91 -22.62 -22.16 9.82
C LEU A 91 -23.38 -22.79 10.99
N PRO A 92 -22.76 -23.73 11.74
CA PRO A 92 -23.43 -24.40 12.84
C PRO A 92 -23.82 -23.38 13.92
N ALA A 93 -25.01 -23.56 14.50
CA ALA A 93 -25.46 -22.74 15.61
C ALA A 93 -24.64 -23.00 16.89
N LYS A 94 -24.69 -22.06 17.84
CA LYS A 94 -24.07 -22.22 19.17
C LYS A 94 -24.56 -23.54 19.81
N PRO A 95 -23.69 -24.44 20.27
CA PRO A 95 -24.13 -25.70 20.84
C PRO A 95 -24.90 -25.46 22.16
N ALA A 96 -26.09 -26.06 22.28
CA ALA A 96 -27.00 -25.84 23.41
C ALA A 96 -26.45 -26.29 24.77
N SER A 97 -25.55 -27.29 24.77
CA SER A 97 -24.91 -27.84 25.97
C SER A 97 -23.38 -27.66 25.95
N ALA A 98 -22.91 -26.54 25.38
CA ALA A 98 -21.49 -26.23 25.30
C ALA A 98 -20.90 -25.89 26.67
N ASN A 99 -19.74 -26.47 26.99
CA ASN A 99 -18.93 -26.02 28.12
C ASN A 99 -18.36 -24.61 27.85
N GLN A 100 -17.81 -23.97 28.88
CA GLN A 100 -17.32 -22.59 28.79
C GLN A 100 -16.27 -22.40 27.68
N TRP A 101 -15.39 -23.38 27.49
CA TRP A 101 -14.36 -23.34 26.43
C TRP A 101 -14.99 -23.39 25.03
N GLN A 102 -15.91 -24.33 24.79
CA GLN A 102 -16.64 -24.45 23.52
C GLN A 102 -17.45 -23.18 23.21
N GLN A 103 -18.05 -22.55 24.22
CA GLN A 103 -18.74 -21.28 24.05
C GLN A 103 -17.78 -20.15 23.66
N ALA A 104 -16.62 -20.06 24.30
CA ALA A 104 -15.60 -19.07 23.95
C ALA A 104 -15.07 -19.26 22.52
N THR A 105 -14.78 -20.52 22.14
CA THR A 105 -14.37 -20.88 20.78
C THR A 105 -15.42 -20.47 19.75
N TYR A 106 -16.69 -20.80 19.99
CA TYR A 106 -17.78 -20.38 19.11
C TYR A 106 -17.85 -18.86 18.96
N ARG A 107 -17.80 -18.13 20.08
CA ARG A 107 -17.89 -16.66 20.07
C ARG A 107 -16.78 -16.02 19.25
N TRP A 108 -15.56 -16.52 19.43
CA TRP A 108 -14.40 -16.06 18.66
C TRP A 108 -14.50 -16.39 17.17
N ALA A 109 -14.96 -17.60 16.83
CA ALA A 109 -15.17 -18.00 15.44
C ALA A 109 -16.25 -17.13 14.77
N PHE A 110 -17.40 -16.95 15.43
CA PHE A 110 -18.50 -16.12 14.95
C PHE A 110 -18.11 -14.66 14.75
N PHE A 111 -17.31 -14.10 15.68
CA PHE A 111 -16.76 -12.76 15.52
C PHE A 111 -15.88 -12.65 14.25
N GLN A 112 -14.99 -13.62 13.99
CA GLN A 112 -14.20 -13.62 12.76
C GLN A 112 -15.08 -13.69 11.50
N ALA A 113 -16.12 -14.53 11.51
CA ALA A 113 -17.03 -14.65 10.39
C ALA A 113 -17.78 -13.35 10.07
N LEU A 114 -18.23 -12.60 11.09
CA LEU A 114 -18.82 -11.28 10.89
C LEU A 114 -17.83 -10.31 10.22
N PHE A 115 -16.55 -10.38 10.58
CA PHE A 115 -15.53 -9.50 10.00
C PHE A 115 -15.30 -9.82 8.52
N TRP A 116 -15.25 -11.11 8.15
CA TRP A 116 -15.10 -11.54 6.75
C TRP A 116 -16.32 -11.22 5.89
N LEU A 117 -17.51 -11.23 6.49
CA LEU A 117 -18.76 -10.84 5.84
C LEU A 117 -18.80 -9.34 5.49
N GLY A 118 -18.00 -8.52 6.18
CA GLY A 118 -18.06 -7.07 6.06
C GLY A 118 -19.24 -6.43 6.80
N ASP A 119 -19.90 -7.16 7.71
CA ASP A 119 -20.96 -6.62 8.57
C ASP A 119 -20.34 -5.86 9.76
N ASP A 120 -19.71 -4.72 9.44
CA ASP A 120 -18.88 -3.94 10.36
C ASP A 120 -19.70 -3.43 11.57
N HIS A 121 -20.95 -3.03 11.36
CA HIS A 121 -21.84 -2.60 12.45
C HIS A 121 -22.10 -3.71 13.45
N LYS A 122 -22.54 -4.88 12.97
CA LYS A 122 -22.84 -6.03 13.83
C LYS A 122 -21.60 -6.58 14.51
N LEU A 123 -20.45 -6.55 13.83
CA LEU A 123 -19.17 -6.93 14.41
C LEU A 123 -18.82 -6.05 15.61
N ILE A 124 -18.89 -4.73 15.45
CA ILE A 124 -18.57 -3.75 16.51
C ILE A 124 -19.54 -3.91 17.67
N GLU A 125 -20.85 -4.03 17.39
CA GLU A 125 -21.86 -4.29 18.42
C GLU A 125 -21.52 -5.57 19.20
N TYR A 126 -21.23 -6.67 18.51
CA TYR A 126 -20.93 -7.95 19.13
C TYR A 126 -19.65 -7.91 19.98
N TYR A 127 -18.61 -7.19 19.54
CA TYR A 127 -17.39 -6.97 20.32
C TYR A 127 -17.66 -6.29 21.68
N HIS A 128 -18.52 -5.27 21.68
CA HIS A 128 -18.84 -4.52 22.90
C HIS A 128 -19.76 -5.31 23.86
N HIS A 129 -20.61 -6.19 23.33
CA HIS A 129 -21.49 -7.04 24.17
C HIS A 129 -20.75 -8.24 24.78
N GLU A 130 -19.72 -8.77 24.14
CA GLU A 130 -19.02 -9.98 24.58
C GLU A 130 -17.66 -9.65 25.24
N ALA A 131 -17.67 -9.53 26.57
CA ALA A 131 -16.47 -9.17 27.37
C ALA A 131 -15.25 -10.08 27.11
N ALA A 132 -15.48 -11.37 26.80
CA ALA A 132 -14.41 -12.30 26.47
C ALA A 132 -13.64 -11.92 25.19
N LEU A 133 -14.28 -11.25 24.23
CA LEU A 133 -13.62 -10.76 23.02
C LEU A 133 -12.73 -9.55 23.30
N GLN A 134 -13.10 -8.72 24.26
CA GLN A 134 -12.32 -7.52 24.62
C GLN A 134 -10.97 -7.86 25.23
N ALA A 135 -10.83 -9.06 25.81
CA ALA A 135 -9.55 -9.59 26.28
C ALA A 135 -8.64 -10.11 25.15
N ILE A 136 -9.15 -10.25 23.93
CA ILE A 136 -8.40 -10.77 22.77
C ILE A 136 -7.87 -9.60 21.96
N GLN A 137 -6.55 -9.42 21.94
CA GLN A 137 -5.90 -8.32 21.22
C GLN A 137 -6.27 -8.28 19.73
N LEU A 138 -6.32 -9.45 19.07
CA LEU A 138 -6.72 -9.57 17.67
C LEU A 138 -8.17 -9.15 17.43
N ALA A 139 -9.08 -9.43 18.37
CA ALA A 139 -10.45 -8.96 18.26
C ALA A 139 -10.51 -7.43 18.27
N GLY A 140 -9.72 -6.79 19.14
CA GLY A 140 -9.58 -5.34 19.17
C GLY A 140 -9.06 -4.76 17.85
N MET A 141 -8.04 -5.37 17.23
CA MET A 141 -7.54 -4.94 15.92
C MET A 141 -8.58 -5.09 14.81
N MET A 142 -9.34 -6.19 14.79
CA MET A 142 -10.41 -6.42 13.82
C MET A 142 -11.54 -5.39 13.98
N THR A 143 -11.94 -5.07 15.21
CA THR A 143 -12.91 -4.01 15.49
C THR A 143 -12.39 -2.65 15.01
N GLN A 144 -11.11 -2.33 15.25
CA GLN A 144 -10.49 -1.08 14.75
C GLN A 144 -10.49 -1.00 13.22
N LEU A 145 -10.27 -2.11 12.52
CA LEU A 145 -10.34 -2.15 11.06
C LEU A 145 -11.78 -2.01 10.54
N ALA A 146 -12.76 -2.60 11.21
CA ALA A 146 -14.17 -2.41 10.87
C ALA A 146 -14.61 -0.94 11.06
N GLU A 147 -14.18 -0.30 12.15
CA GLU A 147 -14.39 1.13 12.35
C GLU A 147 -13.70 1.98 11.28
N ALA A 148 -12.46 1.63 10.92
CA ALA A 148 -11.71 2.31 9.88
C ALA A 148 -12.43 2.22 8.52
N ARG A 149 -13.01 1.07 8.18
CA ARG A 149 -13.85 0.87 7.00
C ARG A 149 -15.07 1.77 7.00
N LEU A 150 -15.88 1.70 8.07
CA LEU A 150 -17.11 2.49 8.19
C LEU A 150 -16.87 4.00 8.12
N LYS A 151 -15.78 4.47 8.73
CA LYS A 151 -15.45 5.89 8.85
C LYS A 151 -14.47 6.40 7.80
N ARG A 152 -13.99 5.54 6.89
CA ARG A 152 -12.91 5.82 5.94
C ARG A 152 -11.66 6.43 6.62
N ASN A 153 -11.30 5.89 7.79
CA ASN A 153 -10.21 6.40 8.61
C ASN A 153 -8.88 5.70 8.28
N SER A 154 -8.13 6.27 7.33
CA SER A 154 -6.84 5.73 6.88
C SER A 154 -5.77 5.70 7.97
N LEU A 155 -5.80 6.64 8.94
CA LEU A 155 -4.84 6.68 10.04
C LEU A 155 -5.04 5.51 11.03
N GLN A 156 -6.29 5.15 11.28
CA GLN A 156 -6.63 3.99 12.10
C GLN A 156 -6.20 2.69 11.41
N ALA A 157 -6.46 2.58 10.09
CA ALA A 157 -5.98 1.45 9.29
C ALA A 157 -4.44 1.35 9.29
N LEU A 158 -3.73 2.48 9.15
CA LEU A 158 -2.27 2.55 9.21
C LEU A 158 -1.72 2.02 10.54
N THR A 159 -2.34 2.44 11.66
CA THR A 159 -1.92 2.01 13.00
C THR A 159 -2.04 0.48 13.15
N VAL A 160 -3.12 -0.11 12.62
CA VAL A 160 -3.30 -1.57 12.65
C VAL A 160 -2.29 -2.25 11.72
N ALA A 161 -2.09 -1.72 10.52
CA ALA A 161 -1.15 -2.26 9.54
C ALA A 161 0.29 -2.29 10.06
N GLN A 162 0.73 -1.23 10.76
CA GLN A 162 2.04 -1.17 11.43
C GLN A 162 2.20 -2.26 12.49
N ARG A 163 1.19 -2.45 13.35
CA ARG A 163 1.22 -3.48 14.41
C ARG A 163 1.31 -4.88 13.80
N LEU A 164 0.49 -5.17 12.80
CA LEU A 164 0.50 -6.45 12.11
C LEU A 164 1.85 -6.70 11.41
N ALA A 165 2.41 -5.69 10.74
CA ALA A 165 3.71 -5.78 10.08
C ALA A 165 4.84 -6.10 11.07
N THR A 166 4.83 -5.48 12.25
CA THR A 166 5.78 -5.77 13.33
C THR A 166 5.64 -7.22 13.81
N THR A 167 4.43 -7.65 14.17
CA THR A 167 4.18 -9.03 14.64
C THR A 167 4.57 -10.07 13.61
N ILE A 168 4.20 -9.88 12.34
CA ILE A 168 4.55 -10.81 11.27
C ILE A 168 6.07 -10.91 11.11
N ARG A 169 6.79 -9.78 11.20
CA ARG A 169 8.24 -9.75 11.08
C ARG A 169 8.93 -10.45 12.26
N GLU A 170 8.50 -10.15 13.48
CA GLU A 170 9.06 -10.71 14.71
C GLU A 170 8.82 -12.22 14.83
N GLU A 171 7.59 -12.66 14.53
CA GLU A 171 7.21 -14.07 14.60
C GLU A 171 7.51 -14.85 13.31
N ARG A 172 8.00 -14.17 12.27
CA ARG A 172 8.28 -14.75 10.94
C ARG A 172 7.09 -15.54 10.38
N ILE A 173 5.90 -14.96 10.50
CA ILE A 173 4.68 -15.62 10.07
C ILE A 173 4.66 -15.68 8.56
N GLU A 174 4.45 -16.86 8.00
CA GLU A 174 4.36 -17.05 6.56
C GLU A 174 2.95 -16.74 6.03
N PRO A 175 2.83 -16.15 4.82
CA PRO A 175 1.53 -15.82 4.23
C PRO A 175 0.67 -17.05 3.91
N TRP A 176 1.28 -18.22 3.73
CA TRP A 176 0.58 -19.51 3.57
C TRP A 176 0.32 -20.25 4.89
N SER A 177 0.46 -19.60 6.04
CA SER A 177 0.13 -20.19 7.34
C SER A 177 -1.31 -20.71 7.38
N ASN A 178 -1.50 -21.87 8.02
CA ASN A 178 -2.80 -22.54 8.15
C ASN A 178 -3.56 -22.15 9.43
N LEU A 179 -3.13 -21.07 10.10
CA LEU A 179 -3.86 -20.53 11.25
C LEU A 179 -5.29 -20.15 10.83
N PRO A 180 -6.32 -20.40 11.67
CA PRO A 180 -7.70 -20.02 11.37
C PRO A 180 -7.87 -18.52 11.06
N LEU A 181 -7.07 -17.68 11.72
CA LEU A 181 -6.92 -16.26 11.42
C LEU A 181 -5.47 -16.04 11.01
N ASN A 182 -5.23 -15.71 9.74
CA ASN A 182 -3.89 -15.41 9.25
C ASN A 182 -3.64 -13.91 9.27
N LEU A 183 -2.55 -13.48 9.91
CA LEU A 183 -2.23 -12.06 10.09
C LEU A 183 -1.92 -11.35 8.77
N TRP A 184 -1.44 -12.08 7.75
CA TRP A 184 -1.24 -11.51 6.41
C TRP A 184 -2.55 -11.07 5.76
N ASP A 185 -3.67 -11.75 6.02
CA ASP A 185 -4.98 -11.36 5.48
C ASP A 185 -5.47 -10.05 6.12
N LEU A 186 -5.29 -9.92 7.44
CA LEU A 186 -5.60 -8.67 8.15
C LEU A 186 -4.68 -7.54 7.70
N TYR A 187 -3.39 -7.84 7.47
CA TYR A 187 -2.42 -6.86 7.01
C TYR A 187 -2.76 -6.34 5.62
N GLU A 188 -3.09 -7.24 4.68
CA GLU A 188 -3.58 -6.90 3.34
C GLU A 188 -4.77 -5.95 3.41
N LEU A 189 -5.81 -6.32 4.16
CA LEU A 189 -7.03 -5.51 4.30
C LEU A 189 -6.72 -4.15 4.94
N SER A 190 -5.81 -4.10 5.91
CA SER A 190 -5.38 -2.83 6.51
C SER A 190 -4.71 -1.92 5.48
N CYS A 191 -3.87 -2.49 4.61
CA CYS A 191 -3.15 -1.78 3.57
C CYS A 191 -4.08 -1.28 2.45
N GLN A 192 -5.13 -2.03 2.11
CA GLN A 192 -6.16 -1.63 1.16
C GLN A 192 -6.98 -0.41 1.61
N LEU A 193 -7.05 -0.15 2.93
CA LEU A 193 -7.78 0.98 3.52
C LEU A 193 -6.95 2.25 3.67
N LEU A 194 -5.67 2.21 3.27
CA LEU A 194 -4.80 3.39 3.27
C LEU A 194 -5.16 4.33 2.12
N ASN A 195 -4.67 5.57 2.21
CA ASN A 195 -4.81 6.56 1.16
C ASN A 195 -3.43 7.21 0.89
N PRO A 196 -2.70 6.79 -0.15
CA PRO A 196 -3.09 5.78 -1.14
C PRO A 196 -3.08 4.35 -0.57
N PRO A 197 -3.87 3.41 -1.15
CA PRO A 197 -3.80 1.99 -0.79
C PRO A 197 -2.41 1.43 -1.05
N LEU A 198 -1.94 0.53 -0.17
CA LEU A 198 -0.65 -0.15 -0.34
C LEU A 198 -0.88 -1.58 -0.82
N SER A 199 -0.28 -1.94 -1.96
CA SER A 199 -0.26 -3.32 -2.44
C SER A 199 0.86 -4.10 -1.74
N ILE A 200 0.50 -5.19 -1.09
CA ILE A 200 1.44 -6.06 -0.37
C ILE A 200 2.02 -7.16 -1.26
N ASP A 201 1.41 -7.36 -2.44
CA ASP A 201 1.65 -8.48 -3.33
C ASP A 201 1.94 -8.09 -4.77
N GLY A 202 2.31 -6.82 -4.99
CA GLY A 202 2.68 -6.25 -6.28
C GLY A 202 3.49 -7.21 -7.17
N PRO A 203 2.88 -7.77 -8.24
CA PRO A 203 3.52 -8.66 -9.20
C PRO A 203 3.90 -7.93 -10.50
N VAL A 204 4.58 -8.65 -11.41
CA VAL A 204 4.93 -8.25 -12.78
C VAL A 204 3.74 -7.56 -13.45
N LEU A 205 3.82 -6.24 -13.58
CA LEU A 205 2.78 -5.44 -14.18
C LEU A 205 2.72 -5.73 -15.69
N GLU A 206 1.57 -6.13 -16.22
CA GLU A 206 1.30 -6.15 -17.66
C GLU A 206 1.62 -4.77 -18.24
N ILE A 207 2.28 -4.72 -19.40
CA ILE A 207 2.72 -3.44 -19.97
C ILE A 207 1.50 -2.63 -20.38
N THR A 208 1.17 -1.62 -19.58
CA THR A 208 0.18 -0.62 -19.92
C THR A 208 0.71 0.21 -21.10
N PRO A 209 -0.07 0.38 -22.20
CA PRO A 209 0.38 1.14 -23.37
C PRO A 209 0.55 2.63 -23.08
N ASN A 210 -0.10 3.11 -22.00
CA ASN A 210 0.03 4.47 -21.54
C ASN A 210 1.24 4.61 -20.59
N PRO A 211 2.24 5.42 -20.94
CA PRO A 211 3.46 5.52 -20.15
C PRO A 211 3.30 6.31 -18.84
N ALA A 212 2.38 7.28 -18.75
CA ALA A 212 2.10 8.02 -17.52
C ALA A 212 1.40 7.12 -16.48
N GLN A 213 0.41 6.35 -16.95
CA GLN A 213 -0.23 5.33 -16.12
C GLN A 213 0.78 4.25 -15.70
N ARG A 214 1.62 3.79 -16.63
CA ARG A 214 2.68 2.81 -16.35
C ARG A 214 3.66 3.28 -15.30
N LEU A 215 4.05 4.57 -15.32
CA LEU A 215 4.90 5.16 -14.28
C LEU A 215 4.22 5.07 -12.91
N ILE A 216 2.96 5.50 -12.78
CA ILE A 216 2.23 5.45 -11.51
C ILE A 216 2.12 4.02 -10.99
N GLU A 217 1.80 3.06 -11.85
CA GLU A 217 1.73 1.63 -11.50
C GLU A 217 3.06 1.09 -10.98
N LEU A 218 4.17 1.41 -11.67
CA LEU A 218 5.51 1.01 -11.25
C LEU A 218 5.92 1.69 -9.93
N LEU A 219 5.63 2.98 -9.75
CA LEU A 219 5.91 3.69 -8.50
C LEU A 219 5.16 3.04 -7.33
N GLN A 220 3.87 2.71 -7.51
CA GLN A 220 3.07 2.01 -6.51
C GLN A 220 3.59 0.60 -6.23
N ALA A 221 3.96 -0.16 -7.26
CA ALA A 221 4.52 -1.51 -7.11
C ALA A 221 5.84 -1.50 -6.33
N HIS A 222 6.66 -0.46 -6.49
CA HIS A 222 7.88 -0.26 -5.72
C HIS A 222 7.67 0.43 -4.37
N GLN A 223 6.42 0.68 -3.96
CA GLN A 223 6.04 1.37 -2.73
C GLN A 223 6.68 2.77 -2.63
N ILE A 224 6.77 3.47 -3.76
CA ILE A 224 7.18 4.87 -3.83
C ILE A 224 5.92 5.71 -3.70
N VAL A 225 5.90 6.62 -2.72
CA VAL A 225 4.75 7.48 -2.44
C VAL A 225 4.89 8.85 -3.11
N ALA A 226 6.13 9.30 -3.30
CA ALA A 226 6.41 10.50 -4.07
C ALA A 226 7.74 10.40 -4.81
N LEU A 227 7.82 11.11 -5.92
CA LEU A 227 9.05 11.32 -6.68
C LEU A 227 9.32 12.82 -6.66
N GLU A 228 10.50 13.21 -6.17
CA GLU A 228 10.89 14.61 -6.04
C GLU A 228 12.10 14.88 -6.91
N TRP A 229 12.07 15.96 -7.69
CA TRP A 229 13.18 16.36 -8.52
C TRP A 229 13.35 17.87 -8.60
N SER A 230 14.56 18.34 -8.90
CA SER A 230 14.84 19.75 -9.13
C SER A 230 15.22 20.05 -10.57
N ILE A 231 14.90 21.28 -10.98
CA ILE A 231 15.39 21.89 -12.22
C ILE A 231 16.20 23.12 -11.82
N TYR A 232 17.49 23.13 -12.12
CA TYR A 232 18.40 24.22 -11.76
C TYR A 232 18.47 25.29 -12.84
N ASN A 233 18.62 26.55 -12.41
CA ASN A 233 18.99 27.68 -13.27
C ASN A 233 20.51 27.75 -13.38
N ASN A 234 21.13 26.81 -14.07
CA ASN A 234 22.49 27.02 -14.51
C ASN A 234 22.54 26.73 -16.00
N ASN A 235 22.99 27.73 -16.76
CA ASN A 235 23.31 27.61 -18.19
C ASN A 235 24.51 26.66 -18.43
N ASP A 236 24.89 25.85 -17.43
CA ASP A 236 25.88 24.80 -17.48
C ASP A 236 25.12 23.46 -17.47
N GLU A 237 25.20 22.72 -18.58
CA GLU A 237 24.52 21.45 -18.83
C GLU A 237 24.98 20.28 -17.91
N ALA A 238 25.77 20.57 -16.87
CA ALA A 238 26.54 19.59 -16.11
C ALA A 238 26.15 19.44 -14.63
N GLU A 239 25.26 20.26 -14.08
CA GLU A 239 24.82 20.11 -12.69
C GLU A 239 23.63 19.16 -12.56
N GLU A 240 23.91 17.98 -12.00
CA GLU A 240 22.94 16.92 -11.73
C GLU A 240 21.77 17.43 -10.90
N GLY A 241 20.62 17.63 -11.56
CA GLY A 241 19.30 17.76 -10.94
C GLY A 241 19.16 16.81 -9.75
N TYR A 242 18.69 17.32 -8.61
CA TYR A 242 18.29 16.46 -7.50
C TYR A 242 17.12 15.61 -8.00
N CYS A 243 17.18 14.30 -7.81
CA CYS A 243 16.07 13.40 -8.09
C CYS A 243 16.07 12.27 -7.07
N CYS A 244 14.97 12.09 -6.36
CA CYS A 244 14.86 11.08 -5.33
C CYS A 244 13.47 10.43 -5.28
N TYR A 245 13.47 9.19 -4.81
CA TYR A 245 12.28 8.44 -4.47
C TYR A 245 12.00 8.59 -2.98
N LEU A 246 10.82 9.08 -2.64
CA LEU A 246 10.28 8.99 -1.29
C LEU A 246 9.53 7.67 -1.20
N LEU A 247 10.11 6.74 -0.46
CA LEU A 247 9.50 5.44 -0.21
C LEU A 247 8.40 5.58 0.84
N ALA A 248 7.41 4.68 0.78
CA ALA A 248 6.31 4.66 1.74
C ALA A 248 6.80 4.62 3.19
N ASP A 249 7.96 4.00 3.42
CA ASP A 249 8.59 3.87 4.73
C ASP A 249 9.17 5.15 5.31
N GLY A 250 9.07 6.26 4.57
CA GLY A 250 9.58 7.57 4.93
C GLY A 250 11.09 7.73 4.69
N THR A 251 11.75 6.70 4.16
CA THR A 251 13.13 6.81 3.69
C THR A 251 13.19 7.39 2.29
N THR A 252 14.30 8.04 2.01
CA THR A 252 14.59 8.61 0.71
C THR A 252 15.68 7.79 0.04
N ARG A 253 15.49 7.48 -1.25
CA ARG A 253 16.54 6.90 -2.10
C ARG A 253 16.87 7.85 -3.23
N LEU A 254 18.15 8.08 -3.47
CA LEU A 254 18.58 8.87 -4.61
C LEU A 254 18.36 8.08 -5.90
N PHE A 255 18.07 8.80 -6.99
CA PHE A 255 17.88 8.18 -8.30
C PHE A 255 19.11 7.37 -8.74
N ASN A 256 20.32 7.89 -8.50
CA ASN A 256 21.59 7.23 -8.82
C ASN A 256 21.92 5.99 -7.95
N GLN A 257 21.18 5.76 -6.86
CA GLN A 257 21.31 4.56 -6.03
C GLN A 257 20.46 3.40 -6.56
N GLY A 258 19.64 3.66 -7.59
CA GLY A 258 18.90 2.69 -8.36
C GLY A 258 17.72 2.06 -7.63
N ILE A 259 16.71 1.67 -8.41
CA ILE A 259 15.71 0.66 -8.03
C ILE A 259 15.92 -0.50 -9.01
N ALA A 260 15.71 -1.75 -8.60
CA ALA A 260 15.95 -2.93 -9.45
C ALA A 260 14.93 -3.07 -10.60
N ASN A 261 14.59 -1.97 -11.29
CA ASN A 261 13.64 -1.89 -12.39
C ASN A 261 14.04 -0.78 -13.38
N GLN A 262 14.69 -1.18 -14.47
CA GLN A 262 15.17 -0.27 -15.53
C GLN A 262 14.04 0.45 -16.27
N GLU A 263 12.85 -0.14 -16.35
CA GLU A 263 11.70 0.50 -16.97
C GLU A 263 11.21 1.69 -16.13
N LEU A 264 11.15 1.51 -14.81
CA LEU A 264 10.84 2.59 -13.88
C LEU A 264 11.88 3.71 -14.00
N GLU A 265 13.17 3.38 -13.96
CA GLU A 265 14.24 4.38 -14.10
C GLU A 265 14.09 5.17 -15.41
N ARG A 266 13.82 4.49 -16.53
CA ARG A 266 13.56 5.14 -17.82
C ARG A 266 12.33 6.06 -17.77
N LEU A 267 11.21 5.61 -17.20
CA LEU A 267 9.98 6.40 -17.17
C LEU A 267 10.07 7.61 -16.23
N VAL A 268 10.80 7.46 -15.12
CA VAL A 268 11.14 8.55 -14.21
C VAL A 268 12.02 9.56 -14.94
N TRP A 269 13.06 9.10 -15.62
CA TRP A 269 13.94 9.94 -16.43
C TRP A 269 13.18 10.68 -17.54
N ASP A 270 12.31 9.97 -18.27
CA ASP A 270 11.43 10.56 -19.27
C ASP A 270 10.60 11.67 -18.61
N MET A 271 9.94 11.38 -17.50
CA MET A 271 9.12 12.36 -16.76
C MET A 271 9.95 13.59 -16.34
N THR A 272 11.11 13.44 -15.68
CA THR A 272 11.88 14.57 -15.15
C THR A 272 12.49 15.46 -16.21
N ASN A 273 12.78 14.94 -17.40
CA ASN A 273 13.40 15.69 -18.51
C ASN A 273 12.39 16.35 -19.46
N PHE A 274 11.09 16.16 -19.26
CA PHE A 274 10.10 16.91 -20.02
C PHE A 274 10.01 18.34 -19.50
N ASP A 275 9.84 19.29 -20.43
CA ASP A 275 9.69 20.71 -20.12
C ASP A 275 8.42 20.93 -19.27
N TRP A 276 8.58 20.96 -17.94
CA TRP A 276 7.51 21.22 -16.97
C TRP A 276 7.13 22.70 -16.91
N SER A 277 7.75 23.53 -17.75
CA SER A 277 7.46 24.95 -17.86
C SER A 277 5.95 25.17 -18.06
N LEU A 278 5.35 25.86 -17.10
CA LEU A 278 4.03 26.44 -17.27
C LEU A 278 4.17 27.60 -18.27
N PRO A 279 3.20 27.83 -19.17
CA PRO A 279 3.25 28.99 -20.06
C PRO A 279 3.40 30.29 -19.24
N GLY A 280 4.53 30.97 -19.42
CA GLY A 280 4.82 32.25 -18.73
C GLY A 280 5.57 32.15 -17.40
N TRP A 281 6.14 31.00 -17.02
CA TRP A 281 6.83 30.80 -15.74
C TRP A 281 8.28 30.35 -15.87
N GLN A 282 9.08 30.66 -14.85
CA GLN A 282 10.46 30.19 -14.73
C GLN A 282 10.50 28.68 -14.49
N PRO A 283 11.29 27.91 -15.26
CA PRO A 283 11.33 26.44 -15.20
C PRO A 283 12.03 25.89 -13.94
N TYR A 284 12.61 26.75 -13.10
CA TYR A 284 13.54 26.38 -12.04
C TYR A 284 12.86 26.24 -10.69
N GLY A 285 13.11 25.13 -10.00
CA GLY A 285 12.48 24.85 -8.71
C GLY A 285 12.53 23.38 -8.32
N LEU A 286 11.90 23.08 -7.19
CA LEU A 286 11.70 21.74 -6.67
C LEU A 286 10.29 21.27 -7.00
N TYR A 287 10.20 20.14 -7.67
CA TYR A 287 8.96 19.53 -8.12
C TYR A 287 8.75 18.20 -7.42
N ARG A 288 7.49 17.88 -7.12
CA ARG A 288 7.11 16.61 -6.51
C ARG A 288 5.89 16.00 -7.19
N LEU A 289 6.01 14.78 -7.69
CA LEU A 289 4.89 13.94 -8.08
C LEU A 289 4.37 13.19 -6.86
N GLU A 290 3.14 13.49 -6.45
CA GLU A 290 2.39 12.73 -5.46
C GLU A 290 1.70 11.54 -6.16
N VAL A 291 2.16 10.32 -5.88
CA VAL A 291 1.73 9.11 -6.61
C VAL A 291 0.25 8.80 -6.36
N ALA A 292 -0.26 9.14 -5.19
CA ALA A 292 -1.64 8.92 -4.79
C ALA A 292 -2.66 9.71 -5.63
N SER A 293 -2.33 10.96 -5.91
CA SER A 293 -3.20 11.90 -6.61
C SER A 293 -2.84 12.04 -8.09
N ALA A 294 -1.72 11.45 -8.52
CA ALA A 294 -1.11 11.67 -9.82
C ALA A 294 -0.96 13.18 -10.12
N LYS A 295 -0.55 13.97 -9.13
CA LYS A 295 -0.33 15.41 -9.26
C LYS A 295 1.13 15.77 -9.06
N VAL A 296 1.62 16.62 -9.94
CA VAL A 296 2.92 17.28 -9.79
C VAL A 296 2.70 18.63 -9.11
N HIS A 297 3.48 18.88 -8.07
CA HIS A 297 3.47 20.10 -7.29
C HIS A 297 4.80 20.82 -7.46
N CYS A 298 4.77 22.14 -7.65
CA CYS A 298 5.95 22.97 -7.39
C CYS A 298 6.02 23.23 -5.89
N VAL A 299 6.91 22.52 -5.19
CA VAL A 299 7.03 22.59 -3.72
C VAL A 299 7.92 23.74 -3.26
N GLY A 300 8.74 24.31 -4.15
CA GLY A 300 9.56 25.47 -3.83
C GLY A 300 10.43 25.93 -4.97
N GLN A 301 11.09 27.07 -4.77
CA GLN A 301 12.13 27.59 -5.65
C GLN A 301 13.51 27.28 -5.07
N LEU A 302 14.48 27.07 -5.96
CA LEU A 302 15.88 26.89 -5.58
C LEU A 302 16.65 28.16 -5.87
N TRP A 303 17.20 28.76 -4.82
CA TRP A 303 18.01 29.96 -4.92
C TRP A 303 19.42 29.66 -4.42
N SER A 304 20.42 30.20 -5.09
CA SER A 304 21.77 30.31 -4.53
C SER A 304 21.79 31.27 -3.33
N GLN A 305 22.80 31.14 -2.48
CA GLN A 305 23.02 32.10 -1.39
C GLN A 305 23.15 33.55 -1.90
N TYR A 306 23.71 33.73 -3.10
CA TYR A 306 23.84 35.05 -3.73
C TYR A 306 22.48 35.62 -4.15
N GLU A 307 21.63 34.82 -4.82
CA GLU A 307 20.28 35.25 -5.21
C GLU A 307 19.44 35.58 -3.98
N TYR A 308 19.53 34.77 -2.92
CA TYR A 308 18.85 35.05 -1.67
C TYR A 308 19.34 36.36 -1.02
N ALA A 309 20.66 36.57 -0.93
CA ALA A 309 21.24 37.79 -0.38
C ALA A 309 20.84 39.04 -1.18
N ALA A 310 20.94 38.98 -2.52
CA ALA A 310 20.54 40.07 -3.41
C ALA A 310 19.04 40.40 -3.31
N MET A 311 18.19 39.38 -3.12
CA MET A 311 16.76 39.55 -2.91
C MET A 311 16.42 40.17 -1.55
N VAL A 312 17.10 39.75 -0.48
CA VAL A 312 16.97 40.35 0.86
C VAL A 312 17.42 41.82 0.87
N GLU A 313 18.49 42.15 0.16
CA GLU A 313 19.02 43.51 0.06
C GLU A 313 18.13 44.44 -0.77
N SER A 314 17.51 43.93 -1.84
CA SER A 314 16.79 44.76 -2.82
C SER A 314 15.38 45.20 -2.40
N LYS A 315 14.77 44.61 -1.36
CA LYS A 315 13.38 44.89 -0.93
C LYS A 315 12.38 44.97 -2.10
N SER A 316 12.58 44.14 -3.12
CA SER A 316 11.87 44.19 -4.40
C SER A 316 10.34 44.18 -4.20
N GLU A 317 9.66 45.21 -4.72
CA GLU A 317 8.20 45.37 -4.72
C GLU A 317 7.45 44.28 -5.51
N TRP A 318 8.17 43.48 -6.31
CA TRP A 318 7.60 42.46 -7.19
C TRP A 318 7.05 41.23 -6.45
N LEU A 319 7.46 41.02 -5.21
CA LEU A 319 7.04 39.93 -4.34
C LEU A 319 6.66 40.52 -2.99
N GLY A 320 5.36 40.70 -2.75
CA GLY A 320 4.83 41.19 -1.47
C GLY A 320 5.46 40.46 -0.27
N ASP A 321 5.75 41.22 0.79
CA ASP A 321 6.23 40.80 2.12
C ASP A 321 7.07 39.49 2.16
N LEU A 322 8.24 39.53 1.52
CA LEU A 322 9.31 38.51 1.62
C LEU A 322 9.80 38.09 3.03
N PRO A 323 9.57 38.76 4.17
CA PRO A 323 10.04 38.26 5.47
C PRO A 323 9.38 36.94 5.95
N THR A 324 8.50 36.31 5.18
CA THR A 324 7.60 35.24 5.67
C THR A 324 7.72 33.87 5.02
N TYR A 325 8.57 33.67 4.00
CA TYR A 325 8.72 32.34 3.39
C TYR A 325 9.79 31.50 4.10
N PRO A 326 9.44 30.29 4.60
CA PRO A 326 10.41 29.40 5.21
C PRO A 326 11.46 28.98 4.19
N THR A 327 12.73 29.17 4.54
CA THR A 327 13.87 28.68 3.77
C THR A 327 14.56 27.54 4.50
N SER A 328 15.07 26.56 3.74
CA SER A 328 15.94 25.50 4.27
C SER A 328 17.12 25.26 3.34
N GLU A 329 18.26 24.86 3.90
CA GLU A 329 19.39 24.37 3.11
C GLU A 329 18.97 23.13 2.30
N HIS A 330 19.45 23.03 1.07
CA HIS A 330 19.20 21.86 0.24
C HIS A 330 19.99 20.66 0.79
N ALA A 331 19.30 19.54 1.00
CA ALA A 331 19.79 18.39 1.78
C ALA A 331 21.10 17.75 1.24
N LEU A 332 21.44 17.97 -0.03
CA LEU A 332 22.63 17.41 -0.68
C LEU A 332 23.59 18.47 -1.25
N ASN A 333 23.17 19.74 -1.28
CA ASN A 333 24.00 20.84 -1.77
C ASN A 333 23.81 22.05 -0.85
N PRO A 334 24.68 22.25 0.16
CA PRO A 334 24.50 23.29 1.16
C PRO A 334 24.63 24.73 0.60
N ASP A 335 25.12 24.89 -0.63
CA ASP A 335 25.23 26.20 -1.29
C ASP A 335 23.89 26.68 -1.88
N LEU A 336 22.86 25.82 -1.85
CA LEU A 336 21.52 26.10 -2.32
C LEU A 336 20.50 26.19 -1.19
N LEU A 337 19.56 27.12 -1.33
CA LEU A 337 18.43 27.31 -0.44
C LEU A 337 17.14 26.93 -1.17
N VAL A 338 16.32 26.12 -0.50
CA VAL A 338 14.95 25.82 -0.89
C VAL A 338 14.04 26.86 -0.25
N VAL A 339 13.37 27.65 -1.08
CA VAL A 339 12.35 28.62 -0.65
C VAL A 339 10.97 28.01 -0.87
N LEU A 340 10.26 27.71 0.21
CA LEU A 340 8.92 27.12 0.13
C LEU A 340 7.90 28.18 -0.26
N LEU A 341 7.16 27.93 -1.35
CA LEU A 341 6.11 28.83 -1.81
C LEU A 341 4.84 28.67 -0.95
N PRO A 342 4.10 29.75 -0.65
CA PRO A 342 2.93 29.71 0.23
C PRO A 342 1.74 28.97 -0.39
N ASN A 343 1.66 28.94 -1.72
CA ASN A 343 0.66 28.22 -2.48
C ASN A 343 1.41 27.32 -3.48
N PRO A 344 1.59 26.01 -3.19
CA PRO A 344 2.17 25.10 -4.16
C PRO A 344 1.24 25.02 -5.37
N GLU A 345 1.71 25.47 -6.53
CA GLU A 345 0.95 25.35 -7.76
C GLU A 345 0.89 23.88 -8.18
N GLU A 346 -0.31 23.41 -8.58
CA GLU A 346 -0.58 22.01 -8.88
C GLU A 346 -0.83 21.79 -10.38
N ARG A 347 -0.19 20.77 -10.96
CA ARG A 347 -0.50 20.26 -12.30
C ARG A 347 -0.84 18.78 -12.20
N MET A 348 -2.01 18.39 -12.69
CA MET A 348 -2.38 16.98 -12.78
C MET A 348 -1.57 16.31 -13.89
N LEU A 349 -0.98 15.15 -13.62
CA LEU A 349 -0.41 14.30 -14.65
C LEU A 349 -1.56 13.79 -15.52
N ASP A 350 -1.54 14.11 -16.81
CA ASP A 350 -2.53 13.56 -17.74
C ASP A 350 -2.30 12.05 -17.85
N LEU A 351 -3.17 11.26 -17.24
CA LEU A 351 -3.05 9.80 -17.29
C LEU A 351 -3.32 9.24 -18.68
N ALA A 352 -3.79 10.04 -19.66
CA ALA A 352 -3.98 9.63 -21.04
C ALA A 352 -2.78 9.97 -21.95
N ARG A 353 -1.87 10.87 -21.53
CA ARG A 353 -0.74 11.35 -22.33
C ARG A 353 0.38 11.91 -21.45
N TRP A 354 1.63 11.90 -21.90
CA TRP A 354 2.65 12.72 -21.23
C TRP A 354 2.38 14.20 -21.48
N ASN A 355 1.73 14.87 -20.53
CA ASN A 355 1.54 16.32 -20.52
C ASN A 355 1.08 16.92 -21.86
N GLY A 356 0.18 16.23 -22.57
CA GLY A 356 -0.39 16.66 -23.86
C GLY A 356 0.33 16.17 -25.13
N GLU A 357 1.54 15.62 -25.05
CA GLU A 357 2.24 15.06 -26.21
C GLU A 357 1.96 13.57 -26.39
N GLN A 358 1.61 13.19 -27.62
CA GLN A 358 1.48 11.80 -28.04
C GLN A 358 2.84 11.33 -28.56
N ARG A 359 3.59 10.55 -27.76
CA ARG A 359 4.77 9.84 -28.28
C ARG A 359 4.32 8.61 -29.06
N SER A 360 4.82 8.48 -30.28
CA SER A 360 4.91 7.20 -30.99
C SER A 360 6.16 6.48 -30.50
N TYR A 361 5.98 5.37 -29.78
CA TYR A 361 7.06 4.43 -29.44
C TYR A 361 7.27 3.42 -30.56
#